data_AF-A0A926C1U7-F1
#
_entry.id   AF-A0A926C1U7-F1
#
_cell.length_a   1.000
_cell.length_b   1.000
_cell.length_c   1.000
_cell.angle_alpha   90.00
_cell.angle_beta   90.00
_cell.angle_gamma   90.00
#
_symmetry.space_group_name_H-M   'P 1'
#
loop_
_entity.id
_entity.type
_entity.pdbx_description
1 polymer ?
#
loop_
_entity_poly.entity_id
_entity_poly.type
_entity_poly.pdbx_seq_one_letter_code
_entity_poly.pdbx_strand_id
1 'polypeptide(L)' 'MNSHEIDYKIIGEDIQIVEIELDPNETVIAEAGSMMFMEDGIQFETKMGDGSQPDQGFLGKLLQAGSRMIAG' A
#
# COMPACT_ATOMS: atom_id res chain seq x y z
N MET A 1 4.38 -3.78 14.28
CA MET A 1 5.17 -3.14 13.21
C MET A 1 4.99 -1.65 13.37
N ASN A 2 6.08 -0.89 13.33
CA ASN A 2 6.01 0.57 13.28
C ASN A 2 6.01 0.96 11.80
N SER A 3 5.24 1.98 11.44
CA SER A 3 5.30 2.56 10.10
C SER A 3 6.62 3.30 9.91
N HIS A 4 7.11 3.34 8.67
CA HIS A 4 8.24 4.18 8.30
C HIS A 4 7.84 5.66 8.37
N GLU A 5 8.80 6.52 8.66
CA GLU A 5 8.66 7.97 8.51
C GLU A 5 9.06 8.31 7.07
N ILE A 6 8.11 8.75 6.27
CA ILE A 6 8.28 8.94 4.82
C ILE A 6 8.27 10.43 4.48
N ASP A 7 9.18 10.85 3.60
CA ASP A 7 9.21 12.18 3.03
C ASP A 7 8.25 12.31 1.83
N TYR A 8 7.56 13.46 1.73
CA TYR A 8 6.59 13.70 0.67
C TYR A 8 6.50 15.18 0.27
N LYS A 9 5.98 15.41 -0.93
CA LYS A 9 5.69 16.74 -1.46
C LYS A 9 4.35 16.75 -2.20
N ILE A 10 3.54 17.77 -1.94
CA ILE A 10 2.31 18.03 -2.70
C ILE A 10 2.65 18.97 -3.87
N ILE A 11 2.30 18.56 -5.08
CA ILE A 11 2.57 19.31 -6.31
C ILE A 11 1.23 19.71 -6.94
N GLY A 12 1.13 20.98 -7.35
CA GLY A 12 -0.05 21.54 -7.99
C GLY A 12 -0.91 22.37 -7.05
N GLU A 13 -1.79 23.19 -7.64
CA GLU A 13 -2.73 24.06 -6.93
C GLU A 13 -4.16 23.55 -7.08
N ASP A 14 -4.70 23.57 -8.31
CA ASP A 14 -6.08 23.12 -8.58
C ASP A 14 -6.21 21.60 -8.74
N ILE A 15 -5.20 20.96 -9.33
CA ILE A 15 -5.11 19.50 -9.47
C ILE A 15 -3.82 19.07 -8.80
N GLN A 16 -3.95 18.33 -7.71
CA GLN A 16 -2.85 18.00 -6.83
C GLN A 16 -2.46 16.54 -6.94
N ILE A 17 -1.15 16.30 -6.84
CA ILE A 17 -0.57 14.97 -6.65
C ILE A 17 0.33 14.98 -5.43
N VAL A 18 0.48 13.82 -4.79
CA VAL A 18 1.49 13.60 -3.75
C VAL A 18 2.64 12.81 -4.36
N GLU A 19 3.83 13.40 -4.31
CA GLU A 19 5.10 12.75 -4.63
C GLU A 19 5.70 12.22 -3.33
N ILE A 20 6.16 10.98 -3.35
CA ILE A 20 6.64 10.26 -2.17
C ILE A 20 8.07 9.83 -2.45
N GLU A 21 9.00 10.20 -1.58
CA GLU A 21 10.40 9.75 -1.63
C GLU A 21 10.53 8.52 -0.74
N LEU A 22 11.26 7.50 -1.22
CA LEU A 22 11.47 6.25 -0.50
C LEU A 22 12.96 6.01 -0.32
N ASP A 23 13.39 5.91 0.92
CA ASP A 23 14.71 5.39 1.24
C ASP A 23 14.81 3.89 0.94
N PRO A 24 16.02 3.34 0.81
CA PRO A 24 16.19 1.90 0.62
C PRO A 24 15.46 1.08 1.70
N ASN A 25 14.60 0.15 1.25
CA ASN A 25 13.74 -0.72 2.06
C ASN A 25 12.50 -0.06 2.67
N GLU A 26 12.20 1.19 2.34
CA GLU A 26 10.92 1.79 2.67
C GLU A 26 9.82 1.30 1.74
N THR A 27 8.57 1.47 2.18
CA THR A 27 7.41 1.00 1.43
C THR A 27 6.23 1.88 1.76
N VAL A 28 5.50 2.30 0.72
CA VAL A 28 4.21 2.94 0.85
C VAL A 28 3.12 2.03 0.31
N ILE A 29 1.96 2.06 0.96
CA ILE A 29 0.76 1.33 0.53
C ILE A 29 -0.22 2.37 0.02
N ALA A 30 -0.72 2.16 -1.20
CA ALA A 30 -1.71 3.03 -1.82
C ALA A 30 -2.86 2.18 -2.39
N GLU A 31 -4.02 2.80 -2.56
CA GLU A 31 -5.17 2.15 -3.21
C GLU A 31 -4.89 1.89 -4.69
N ALA A 32 -5.55 0.87 -5.23
CA ALA A 32 -5.44 0.54 -6.64
C ALA A 32 -5.93 1.71 -7.50
N GLY A 33 -5.07 2.15 -8.43
CA GLY A 33 -5.37 3.28 -9.33
C GLY A 33 -4.97 4.65 -8.80
N SER A 34 -4.44 4.76 -7.58
CA SER A 34 -3.93 6.03 -7.05
C SER A 34 -2.52 6.39 -7.55
N MET A 35 -1.74 5.40 -8.01
CA MET A 35 -0.39 5.63 -8.51
C MET A 35 -0.43 6.24 -9.92
N MET A 36 0.26 7.37 -10.10
CA MET A 36 0.34 8.11 -11.37
C MET A 36 1.61 7.75 -12.16
N PHE A 37 2.76 7.75 -11.50
CA PHE A 37 4.06 7.39 -12.06
C PHE A 37 4.99 6.85 -10.96
N MET A 38 6.12 6.26 -11.37
CA MET A 38 7.20 5.81 -10.48
C MET A 38 8.55 5.98 -11.17
N GLU A 39 9.62 6.17 -10.39
CA GLU A 39 10.99 6.24 -10.90
C GLU A 39 11.64 4.86 -11.04
N ASP A 40 12.77 4.81 -11.75
CA ASP A 40 13.57 3.58 -11.86
C ASP A 40 14.11 3.16 -10.48
N GLY A 41 14.13 1.86 -10.22
CA GLY A 41 14.52 1.29 -8.92
C GLY A 41 13.38 1.12 -7.91
N ILE A 42 12.19 1.68 -8.15
CA ILE A 42 11.00 1.41 -7.32
C ILE A 42 10.34 0.10 -7.74
N GLN A 43 10.02 -0.76 -6.76
CA GLN A 43 9.30 -2.01 -6.98
C GLN A 43 7.82 -1.86 -6.63
N PHE A 44 6.95 -2.35 -7.51
CA PHE A 44 5.50 -2.33 -7.31
C PHE A 44 4.95 -3.75 -7.15
N GLU A 45 4.14 -3.96 -6.11
CA GLU A 45 3.48 -5.24 -5.83
C GLU A 45 1.98 -5.01 -5.55
N THR A 46 1.11 -5.73 -6.26
CA THR A 46 -0.33 -5.72 -6.00
C THR A 46 -0.68 -6.76 -4.94
N LYS A 47 -1.21 -6.32 -3.78
CA LYS A 47 -1.72 -7.22 -2.74
C LYS A 47 -3.22 -7.09 -2.58
N MET A 48 -3.90 -8.24 -2.52
CA MET A 48 -5.34 -8.29 -2.20
C MET A 48 -5.54 -8.16 -0.68
N GLY A 49 -6.25 -7.12 -0.25
CA GLY A 49 -6.44 -6.73 1.17
C GLY A 49 -6.12 -5.24 1.39
N ASP A 50 -6.04 -4.80 2.64
CA ASP A 50 -5.63 -3.42 3.03
C ASP A 50 -4.11 -3.25 3.13
N GLY A 51 -3.35 -4.29 2.77
CA GLY A 51 -1.88 -4.30 2.83
C GLY A 51 -1.29 -4.34 4.25
N SER A 52 -2.10 -4.29 5.30
CA SER A 52 -1.64 -4.27 6.71
C SER A 52 -1.02 -5.59 7.17
N GLN A 53 -1.30 -6.70 6.47
CA GLN A 53 -0.84 -8.05 6.79
C GLN A 53 -0.17 -8.70 5.57
N PRO A 54 1.09 -8.35 5.27
CA PRO A 54 1.80 -8.87 4.10
C PRO A 54 2.08 -10.39 4.20
N ASP A 55 2.24 -10.94 5.41
CA ASP A 55 2.62 -12.35 5.65
C ASP A 55 1.43 -13.33 5.75
N GLN A 56 0.21 -12.90 5.46
CA GLN A 56 -0.96 -13.78 5.58
C GLN A 56 -1.01 -14.79 4.43
N GLY A 57 -0.53 -16.01 4.71
CA GLY A 57 -0.59 -17.14 3.78
C GLY A 57 -2.01 -17.46 3.30
N PHE A 58 -2.12 -18.24 2.21
CA PHE A 58 -3.38 -18.54 1.52
C PHE A 58 -4.51 -19.04 2.45
N LEU A 59 -4.18 -19.89 3.43
CA LEU A 59 -5.12 -20.40 4.43
C LEU A 59 -5.65 -19.31 5.37
N GLY A 60 -4.80 -18.35 5.74
CA GLY A 60 -5.19 -17.20 6.56
C GLY A 60 -6.18 -16.29 5.86
N LYS A 61 -5.98 -16.03 4.55
CA LYS A 61 -6.92 -15.25 3.73
C LYS A 61 -8.29 -15.94 3.60
N LEU A 62 -8.31 -17.26 3.44
CA LEU A 62 -9.54 -18.05 3.34
C LEU A 62 -10.31 -18.07 4.67
N LEU A 63 -9.62 -18.24 5.79
CA LEU A 63 -10.23 -18.15 7.12
C LEU A 63 -10.82 -16.76 7.38
N GLN A 64 -10.09 -15.68 7.05
CA GLN A 64 -10.57 -14.31 7.26
C GLN A 64 -11.77 -13.96 6.37
N ALA A 65 -11.82 -14.49 5.15
CA ALA A 65 -13.01 -14.40 4.28
C ALA A 65 -14.20 -15.17 4.87
N GLY A 66 -13.97 -16.39 5.38
CA GLY A 66 -15.01 -17.20 6.03
C GLY A 66 -15.51 -16.59 7.35
N SER A 67 -14.62 -16.00 8.15
CA SER A 67 -14.98 -15.32 9.40
C SER A 67 -15.84 -14.09 9.17
N ARG A 68 -15.60 -13.31 8.11
CA ARG A 68 -16.48 -12.20 7.72
C ARG A 68 -17.90 -12.66 7.40
N MET A 69 -18.05 -13.81 6.73
CA MET A 69 -19.39 -14.35 6.45
C MET A 69 -20.16 -14.78 7.71
N ILE A 70 -19.48 -15.13 8.80
CA ILE A 70 -20.11 -15.55 10.06
C ILE A 70 -20.32 -14.37 11.01
N ALA A 71 -19.38 -13.43 11.05
CA ALA A 71 -19.42 -12.26 11.92
C ALA A 71 -20.30 -11.11 11.37
N GLY A 72 -20.58 -11.11 10.06
CA GLY A 72 -21.31 -10.06 9.35
C GLY A 72 -20.38 -9.13 8.60
#